data_AF-A0A0R1P5T4-F1
#
_entry.id   AF-A0A0R1P5T4-F1
#
_cell.length_a   1.000
_cell.length_b   1.000
_cell.length_c   1.000
_cell.angle_alpha   90.00
_cell.angle_beta   90.00
_cell.angle_gamma   90.00
#
_symmetry.space_group_name_H-M   'P 1'
#
loop_
_entity.id
_entity.type
_entity.pdbx_description
1 polymer ?
#
loop_
_entity_poly.entity_id
_entity_poly.type
_entity_poly.pdbx_seq_one_letter_code
_entity_poly.pdbx_strand_id
1 'polypeptide(L)'
;MKISEALRKERKSLGLTQGQMIKGSKISVTHYSKMENGQNRIFIDDLILILQLRGISITQFFKKYFPSNDDIDYSQISQELN
;
A
#
# COMPACT_ATOMS: atom_id res chain seq x y z
N MET A 1 -7.78 3.17 7.56
CA MET A 1 -6.99 2.04 7.01
C MET A 1 -5.57 2.53 6.77
N LYS A 2 -4.54 1.70 6.96
CA LYS A 2 -3.14 2.05 6.59
C LYS A 2 -2.76 1.46 5.22
N ILE A 3 -1.74 2.01 4.56
CA ILE A 3 -1.23 1.52 3.27
C ILE A 3 -0.77 0.05 3.34
N SER A 4 -0.17 -0.35 4.47
CA SER A 4 0.24 -1.73 4.75
C SER A 4 -0.94 -2.72 4.66
N GLU A 5 -2.06 -2.36 5.28
CA GLU A 5 -3.28 -3.16 5.27
C GLU A 5 -3.94 -3.19 3.89
N ALA A 6 -3.93 -2.04 3.18
CA ALA A 6 -4.46 -1.94 1.82
C ALA A 6 -3.69 -2.85 0.86
N LEU A 7 -2.35 -2.85 0.89
CA LEU A 7 -1.52 -3.75 0.09
C LEU A 7 -1.82 -5.22 0.38
N ARG A 8 -1.95 -5.58 1.67
CA ARG A 8 -2.29 -6.94 2.08
C ARG A 8 -3.66 -7.38 1.55
N LYS A 9 -4.66 -6.49 1.62
CA LYS A 9 -6.01 -6.75 1.10
C LYS A 9 -6.00 -6.90 -0.42
N GLU A 10 -5.31 -6.01 -1.13
CA GLU A 10 -5.20 -6.05 -2.59
C GLU A 10 -4.54 -7.35 -3.05
N ARG A 11 -3.39 -7.71 -2.45
CA ARG A 11 -2.69 -8.97 -2.74
C ARG A 11 -3.59 -10.18 -2.54
N LYS A 12 -4.31 -10.25 -1.41
CA LYS A 12 -5.24 -11.34 -1.13
C LYS A 12 -6.38 -11.40 -2.16
N SER A 13 -6.89 -10.25 -2.61
CA SER A 13 -7.93 -10.19 -3.64
C SER A 13 -7.46 -10.70 -4.99
N LEU A 14 -6.17 -10.59 -5.29
CA LEU A 14 -5.53 -11.15 -6.48
C LEU A 14 -5.15 -12.64 -6.32
N GLY A 15 -5.36 -13.25 -5.15
CA GLY A 15 -4.98 -14.64 -4.87
C GLY A 15 -3.47 -14.88 -4.82
N LEU A 16 -2.65 -13.84 -4.61
CA LEU A 16 -1.20 -13.93 -4.68
C LEU A 16 -0.55 -14.23 -3.32
N THR A 17 0.52 -15.01 -3.34
CA THR A 17 1.47 -15.07 -2.21
C THR A 17 2.27 -13.78 -2.09
N GLN A 18 2.91 -13.55 -0.93
CA GLN A 18 3.77 -12.37 -0.74
C GLN A 18 4.92 -12.31 -1.76
N GLY A 19 5.58 -13.45 -2.03
CA GLY A 19 6.63 -13.51 -3.05
C GLY A 19 6.09 -13.25 -4.47
N GLN A 20 4.91 -13.77 -4.79
CA GLN A 20 4.25 -13.45 -6.06
C GLN A 20 3.83 -11.99 -6.16
N MET A 21 3.58 -11.27 -5.07
CA MET A 21 3.24 -9.84 -5.10
C MET A 21 4.43 -8.93 -5.42
N ILE A 22 5.64 -9.35 -5.06
CA ILE A 22 6.87 -8.57 -5.26
C ILE A 22 7.78 -9.11 -6.38
N LYS A 23 7.45 -10.24 -7.01
CA LYS A 23 8.15 -10.74 -8.21
C LYS A 23 8.40 -9.61 -9.22
N GLY A 24 9.68 -9.38 -9.55
CA GLY A 24 10.15 -8.30 -10.42
C GLY A 24 10.71 -7.07 -9.69
N SER A 25 10.62 -7.01 -8.36
CA SER A 25 11.29 -5.99 -7.54
C SER A 25 12.51 -6.56 -6.82
N LYS A 26 13.32 -5.67 -6.23
CA LYS A 26 14.44 -6.02 -5.35
C LYS A 26 14.02 -6.28 -3.91
N ILE A 27 12.71 -6.20 -3.62
CA ILE A 27 12.16 -6.35 -2.27
C ILE A 27 12.21 -7.83 -1.88
N SER A 28 12.72 -8.13 -0.68
CA SER A 28 12.70 -9.51 -0.16
C SER A 28 11.33 -9.84 0.43
N VAL A 29 10.97 -11.14 0.43
CA VAL A 29 9.70 -11.60 1.02
C VAL A 29 9.59 -11.22 2.50
N THR A 30 10.68 -11.34 3.26
CA THR A 30 10.74 -10.94 4.66
C THR A 30 10.48 -9.44 4.83
N HIS A 31 11.09 -8.60 3.99
CA HIS A 31 10.86 -7.15 4.03
C HIS A 31 9.41 -6.82 3.68
N TYR A 32 8.87 -7.42 2.62
CA TYR A 32 7.48 -7.22 2.22
C TYR A 32 6.48 -7.69 3.27
N SER A 33 6.76 -8.80 3.97
CA SER A 33 5.92 -9.25 5.08
C SER A 33 5.88 -8.23 6.21
N LYS A 34 7.01 -7.63 6.56
CA LYS A 34 7.06 -6.52 7.55
C LYS A 34 6.30 -5.29 7.07
N MET A 35 6.34 -4.97 5.77
CA MET A 35 5.54 -3.90 5.17
C MET A 35 4.03 -4.17 5.35
N GLU A 36 3.54 -5.35 4.97
CA GLU A 36 2.11 -5.71 5.10
C GLU A 36 1.61 -5.74 6.55
N ASN A 37 2.51 -6.04 7.50
CA ASN A 37 2.20 -6.05 8.93
C ASN A 37 2.37 -4.67 9.59
N GLY A 38 2.74 -3.63 8.83
CA GLY A 38 2.95 -2.27 9.36
C GLY A 38 4.15 -2.14 10.30
N GLN A 39 5.08 -3.11 10.28
CA GLN A 39 6.29 -3.11 11.10
C GLN A 39 7.43 -2.29 10.48
N ASN A 40 7.33 -2.00 9.17
CA ASN A 40 8.23 -1.11 8.45
C ASN A 40 7.45 0.03 7.80
N ARG A 41 8.10 1.20 7.66
CA ARG A 41 7.62 2.26 6.78
C ARG A 41 7.66 1.75 5.33
N ILE A 42 6.70 2.20 4.54
CA ILE A 42 6.61 1.90 3.11
C ILE A 42 7.06 3.15 2.38
N PHE A 43 8.15 3.05 1.61
CA PHE A 43 8.54 4.12 0.70
C PHE A 43 7.55 4.20 -0.45
N ILE A 44 7.25 5.42 -0.90
CA ILE A 44 6.26 5.62 -1.96
C ILE A 44 6.72 5.00 -3.28
N ASP A 45 8.03 5.01 -3.55
CA ASP A 45 8.62 4.38 -4.74
C ASP A 45 8.39 2.87 -4.75
N ASP A 46 8.55 2.19 -3.60
CA ASP A 46 8.27 0.77 -3.46
C ASP A 46 6.78 0.47 -3.67
N LEU A 47 5.89 1.32 -3.15
CA LEU A 47 4.45 1.18 -3.38
C LEU A 47 4.13 1.27 -4.87
N ILE A 48 4.58 2.34 -5.54
CA ILE A 48 4.34 2.58 -6.96
C ILE A 48 4.88 1.43 -7.80
N LEU A 49 6.11 0.99 -7.53
CA LEU A 49 6.75 -0.13 -8.22
C LEU A 49 5.91 -1.42 -8.10
N ILE A 50 5.47 -1.77 -6.89
CA ILE A 50 4.66 -2.98 -6.66
C ILE A 50 3.34 -2.92 -7.44
N LEU A 51 2.65 -1.77 -7.41
CA LEU A 51 1.38 -1.60 -8.12
C LEU A 51 1.59 -1.72 -9.64
N GLN A 52 2.61 -1.06 -10.19
CA GLN A 52 2.96 -1.13 -11.62
C GLN A 52 3.30 -2.56 -12.06
N LEU A 53 4.12 -3.27 -11.28
CA LEU A 53 4.49 -4.67 -11.57
C LEU A 53 3.28 -5.61 -11.61
N ARG A 54 2.15 -5.24 -11.00
CA ARG A 54 0.91 -6.02 -10.99
C ARG A 54 -0.18 -5.45 -11.89
N GLY A 55 0.13 -4.40 -12.67
CA GLY A 55 -0.85 -3.75 -13.54
C GLY A 55 -1.99 -3.08 -12.75
N ILE A 56 -1.76 -2.75 -11.48
CA ILE A 56 -2.76 -2.11 -10.63
C ILE A 56 -2.66 -0.60 -10.86
N SER A 57 -3.77 0.01 -11.26
CA SER A 57 -3.84 1.46 -11.37
C SER A 57 -3.73 2.10 -9.98
N ILE A 58 -2.80 3.04 -9.84
CA ILE A 58 -2.58 3.80 -8.60
C ILE A 58 -3.88 4.49 -8.17
N THR A 59 -4.57 5.15 -9.11
CA THR A 59 -5.81 5.87 -8.81
C THR A 59 -6.92 4.93 -8.36
N GLN A 60 -7.04 3.75 -9.00
CA GLN A 60 -8.04 2.76 -8.59
C GLN A 60 -7.72 2.14 -7.23
N PHE A 61 -6.45 1.87 -6.94
CA PHE A 61 -6.02 1.36 -5.64
C PHE A 61 -6.40 2.33 -4.51
N PHE A 62 -6.06 3.61 -4.66
CA PHE A 62 -6.41 4.61 -3.64
C PHE A 62 -7.91 4.84 -3.53
N LYS A 63 -8.64 4.93 -4.65
CA LYS A 63 -10.11 5.04 -4.62
C LYS A 63 -10.77 3.86 -3.89
N LYS A 64 -10.24 2.65 -4.03
CA LYS A 64 -10.78 1.43 -3.43
C LYS A 64 -10.59 1.37 -1.91
N TYR A 65 -9.43 1.79 -1.42
CA TYR A 65 -9.04 1.61 -0.01
C TYR A 65 -9.02 2.87 0.84
N PHE A 66 -8.97 4.03 0.18
CA PHE A 66 -8.96 5.37 0.76
C PHE A 66 -9.99 6.24 0.03
N PRO A 67 -11.28 5.85 0.03
CA PRO A 67 -12.30 6.70 -0.55
C PRO A 67 -12.31 8.04 0.19
N SER A 68 -12.32 9.13 -0.56
CA SER A 68 -12.55 10.46 0.01
C SER A 68 -13.92 10.44 0.70
N ASN A 69 -13.96 10.75 1.99
CA ASN A 69 -15.13 11.41 2.53
C ASN A 69 -14.97 12.86 2.06
N ASP A 70 -15.95 13.43 1.37
CA ASP A 70 -15.87 14.83 0.92
C ASP A 70 -15.80 15.84 2.10
N ASP A 71 -15.90 15.35 3.34
CA ASP A 71 -15.75 16.08 4.61
C ASP A 71 -14.36 15.87 5.28
N ILE A 72 -13.26 15.97 4.53
CA ILE A 72 -11.92 15.99 5.15
C ILE A 72 -11.65 17.36 5.75
N ASP A 73 -11.68 17.44 7.09
CA ASP A 73 -11.20 18.62 7.83
C ASP A 73 -9.67 18.64 7.86
N TYR A 74 -9.09 19.37 6.91
CA TYR A 74 -7.64 19.55 6.77
C TYR A 74 -6.98 20.22 7.99
N SER A 75 -7.75 20.84 8.90
CA SER A 75 -7.19 21.48 10.09
C SER A 75 -6.63 20.48 11.12
N GLN A 76 -7.10 19.22 11.11
CA GLN A 76 -6.60 18.18 12.02
C GLN A 76 -5.29 17.53 11.56
N ILE A 77 -5.00 17.56 10.26
CA ILE A 77 -3.83 16.87 9.67
C ILE A 77 -2.51 17.53 10.09
N SER A 78 -2.49 18.83 10.34
CA SER A 78 -1.28 19.57 10.72
C SER A 78 -0.72 19.21 12.10
N GLN A 79 -1.50 18.54 12.97
CA GLN A 79 -1.05 18.21 14.32
C GLN A 79 -0.26 16.88 14.41
N GLU A 80 -0.39 15.99 13.43
CA GLU A 80 0.26 14.66 13.47
C GLU A 80 1.63 14.61 12.77
N LEU A 81 2.06 15.69 12.12
CA LEU A 81 3.31 15.76 11.33
C LEU A 81 4.47 16.45 12.06
N ASN A 82 4.28 16.86 13.33
CA ASN A 82 5.33 17.41 14.18
C ASN A 82 5.91 16.37 15.14
#